data_AF-A0A935MR71-F1
#
_entry.id   AF-A0A935MR71-F1
#
_cell.length_a   1.000
_cell.length_b   1.000
_cell.length_c   1.000
_cell.angle_alpha   90.00
_cell.angle_beta   90.00
_cell.angle_gamma   90.00
#
_symmetry.space_group_name_H-M   'P 1'
#
loop_
_entity.id
_entity.type
_entity.pdbx_description
1 polymer ?
#
loop_
_entity_poly.entity_id
_entity_poly.type
_entity_poly.pdbx_seq_one_letter_code
_entity_poly.pdbx_strand_id
1 'polypeptide(L)'
;MRFIFLISLLIFIHINLNGASYFVSNTVKLTGDGSMLNPWTLQKAFDHPSALKPGDTVWIRGGIYTNDYDAQTSFNCKTNGTLNAPIIFKNYNGERVLIDGAKSYTIFAGLGNCSYTWFWGLEVINSSATDRNHDILGGITCTAENIKFINMIVHDTGSGIDAWKTAKNTEIYGCIIYHIGNNLLNGTNWEGHGHGMYLQNDTFGTKLIHNNIVFNTFGNGIKIWQTTTTAPIGNFDIRNNILFNGGSASENLGGVGNNSRTHNFFVLSNGPNNPLVNTVIKHNYTFAGLNSPRPPVNAFGLNYGVKNLILDSNYLTCQTRLGFNNTPIFNASIQGNRFIGGIPSVYGYYLWGFAQTDFPENQYIPEIPSSGLEYFILPNKYEPEKSHLVIYNWDSLETVQINCNQTGLKPGDSYDLINVMDYQADVIPGQFPADGILKIPMIQHSYAKPIGSTQAVASQFPVFGVFIIRKNESQFPNILSDGVKKSTIQIFPNPSNGKFKIIGKEQIDTYTLYDNKGNQAYSEKVVSSASTIDLDFSNLPKGIYFLKVQTKNYISTNKLIILD
;
A
#
# COMPACT_ATOMS: atom_id res chain seq x y z
N MET A 1 -72.61 -0.58 -13.46
CA MET A 1 -71.42 -1.42 -13.71
C MET A 1 -70.22 -0.70 -13.09
N ARG A 2 -69.77 -1.13 -11.90
CA ARG A 2 -68.66 -0.51 -11.15
C ARG A 2 -67.35 -1.20 -11.54
N PHE A 3 -66.37 -0.45 -12.04
CA PHE A 3 -65.01 -0.93 -12.25
C PHE A 3 -64.18 -0.71 -10.98
N ILE A 4 -63.62 -1.80 -10.45
CA ILE A 4 -62.64 -1.80 -9.35
C ILE A 4 -61.27 -1.91 -10.00
N PHE A 5 -60.41 -0.92 -9.80
CA PHE A 5 -58.99 -1.00 -10.13
C PHE A 5 -58.24 -1.64 -8.95
N LEU A 6 -57.65 -2.82 -9.18
CA LEU A 6 -56.65 -3.40 -8.28
C LEU A 6 -55.29 -2.79 -8.61
N ILE A 7 -54.68 -2.06 -7.68
CA ILE A 7 -53.28 -1.64 -7.74
C ILE A 7 -52.47 -2.70 -6.99
N SER A 8 -51.64 -3.48 -7.71
CA SER A 8 -50.67 -4.38 -7.09
C SER A 8 -49.46 -3.58 -6.63
N LEU A 9 -49.25 -3.49 -5.32
CA LEU A 9 -48.06 -2.93 -4.71
C LEU A 9 -46.90 -3.95 -4.81
N LEU A 10 -45.98 -3.75 -5.76
CA LEU A 10 -44.73 -4.52 -5.83
C LEU A 10 -43.75 -3.98 -4.79
N ILE A 11 -43.60 -4.71 -3.69
CA ILE A 11 -42.59 -4.46 -2.66
C ILE A 11 -41.26 -5.03 -3.18
N PHE A 12 -40.34 -4.16 -3.61
CA PHE A 12 -38.95 -4.55 -3.85
C PHE A 12 -38.25 -4.75 -2.51
N ILE A 13 -38.08 -6.00 -2.10
CA ILE A 13 -37.20 -6.37 -1.00
C ILE A 13 -35.76 -6.28 -1.55
N HIS A 14 -35.05 -5.20 -1.21
CA HIS A 14 -33.60 -5.15 -1.40
C HIS A 14 -32.94 -6.05 -0.35
N ILE A 15 -32.75 -7.32 -0.70
CA ILE A 15 -31.86 -8.21 0.03
C ILE A 15 -30.44 -7.75 -0.33
N ASN A 16 -29.78 -7.02 0.58
CA ASN A 16 -28.33 -6.88 0.51
C ASN A 16 -27.74 -8.27 0.82
N LEU A 17 -27.52 -9.07 -0.22
CA LEU A 17 -26.71 -10.27 -0.13
C LEU A 17 -25.26 -9.80 0.07
N ASN A 18 -24.86 -9.63 1.32
CA ASN A 18 -23.43 -9.49 1.64
C ASN A 18 -22.74 -10.77 1.17
N GLY A 19 -21.66 -10.64 0.39
CA GLY A 19 -20.85 -11.76 -0.02
C GLY A 19 -20.33 -12.57 1.18
N ALA A 20 -20.10 -13.85 0.97
CA ALA A 20 -19.56 -14.71 2.01
C ALA A 20 -18.15 -14.28 2.40
N SER A 21 -17.75 -14.62 3.63
CA SER A 21 -16.39 -14.40 4.12
C SER A 21 -15.64 -15.73 4.23
N TYR A 22 -14.45 -15.76 3.64
CA TYR A 22 -13.50 -16.86 3.74
C TYR A 22 -12.20 -16.38 4.37
N PHE A 23 -11.38 -17.31 4.84
CA PHE A 23 -10.16 -17.02 5.56
C PHE A 23 -8.98 -17.77 4.95
N VAL A 24 -7.83 -17.10 4.93
CA VAL A 24 -6.54 -17.66 4.54
C VAL A 24 -5.57 -17.53 5.71
N SER A 25 -4.77 -18.56 5.97
CA SER A 25 -3.71 -18.55 6.98
C SER A 25 -2.43 -19.17 6.44
N ASN A 26 -1.26 -18.79 6.96
CA ASN A 26 0.02 -19.38 6.62
C ASN A 26 0.35 -20.65 7.45
N THR A 27 -0.49 -21.01 8.43
CA THR A 27 -0.26 -22.15 9.33
C THR A 27 -1.06 -23.42 8.98
N VAL A 28 -1.89 -23.37 7.93
CA VAL A 28 -2.80 -24.49 7.55
C VAL A 28 -2.25 -25.37 6.45
N LYS A 29 -2.74 -26.61 6.40
CA LYS A 29 -2.41 -27.63 5.39
C LYS A 29 -3.47 -27.64 4.26
N LEU A 30 -3.12 -28.21 3.10
CA LEU A 30 -3.78 -28.09 1.78
C LEU A 30 -5.30 -28.35 1.68
N THR A 31 -5.98 -28.81 2.74
CA THR A 31 -7.38 -29.28 2.73
C THR A 31 -8.37 -28.34 3.45
N GLY A 32 -8.02 -27.07 3.64
CA GLY A 32 -8.92 -26.07 4.22
C GLY A 32 -10.25 -25.93 3.46
N ASP A 33 -11.33 -25.59 4.17
CA ASP A 33 -12.63 -25.25 3.58
C ASP A 33 -12.88 -23.74 3.48
N GLY A 34 -11.95 -22.93 4.00
CA GLY A 34 -11.99 -21.47 3.94
C GLY A 34 -12.76 -20.85 5.09
N SER A 35 -13.32 -21.64 6.01
CA SER A 35 -13.87 -21.12 7.26
C SER A 35 -12.76 -20.56 8.16
N MET A 36 -13.12 -19.75 9.16
CA MET A 36 -12.16 -19.20 10.12
C MET A 36 -11.42 -20.29 10.92
N LEU A 37 -12.07 -21.44 11.16
CA LEU A 37 -11.50 -22.57 11.89
C LEU A 37 -10.65 -23.48 11.01
N ASN A 38 -10.92 -23.50 9.70
CA ASN A 38 -10.20 -24.33 8.74
C ASN A 38 -9.88 -23.52 7.47
N PRO A 39 -9.05 -22.46 7.59
CA PRO A 39 -8.80 -21.53 6.50
C PRO A 39 -8.06 -22.20 5.33
N TRP A 40 -8.11 -21.57 4.16
CA TRP A 40 -7.34 -21.97 2.99
C TRP A 40 -5.87 -21.57 3.11
N THR A 41 -5.00 -22.21 2.31
CA THR A 41 -3.72 -21.58 1.92
C THR A 41 -3.99 -20.44 0.94
N LEU A 42 -3.07 -19.50 0.80
CA LEU A 42 -3.24 -18.38 -0.13
C LEU A 42 -3.41 -18.86 -1.58
N GLN A 43 -2.57 -19.79 -2.03
CA GLN A 43 -2.69 -20.33 -3.39
C GLN A 43 -4.02 -21.09 -3.59
N LYS A 44 -4.52 -21.81 -2.58
CA LYS A 44 -5.82 -22.48 -2.68
C LYS A 44 -6.96 -21.51 -2.89
N ALA A 45 -6.95 -20.35 -2.22
CA ALA A 45 -7.94 -19.30 -2.44
C ALA A 45 -7.79 -18.65 -3.83
N PHE A 46 -6.55 -18.45 -4.29
CA PHE A 46 -6.24 -17.94 -5.63
C PHE A 46 -6.63 -18.91 -6.75
N ASP A 47 -6.66 -20.21 -6.50
CA ASP A 47 -7.16 -21.22 -7.44
C ASP A 47 -8.70 -21.20 -7.60
N HIS A 48 -9.39 -20.24 -6.97
CA HIS A 48 -10.84 -20.02 -7.07
C HIS A 48 -11.64 -21.29 -6.70
N PRO A 49 -11.57 -21.73 -5.43
CA PRO A 49 -12.28 -22.92 -4.98
C PRO A 49 -13.79 -22.75 -5.23
N SER A 50 -14.49 -23.84 -5.53
CA SER A 50 -15.90 -23.79 -5.94
C SER A 50 -16.83 -23.14 -4.92
N ALA A 51 -16.44 -23.03 -3.65
CA ALA A 51 -17.16 -22.31 -2.62
C ALA A 51 -17.08 -20.78 -2.80
N LEU A 52 -15.94 -20.26 -3.27
CA LEU A 52 -15.72 -18.83 -3.49
C LEU A 52 -16.53 -18.36 -4.72
N LYS A 53 -17.31 -17.29 -4.55
CA LYS A 53 -18.20 -16.71 -5.57
C LYS A 53 -17.91 -15.22 -5.77
N PRO A 54 -18.30 -14.66 -6.93
CA PRO A 54 -18.30 -13.21 -7.14
C PRO A 54 -19.03 -12.48 -6.01
N GLY A 55 -18.39 -11.45 -5.44
CA GLY A 55 -18.91 -10.65 -4.33
C GLY A 55 -18.32 -11.04 -2.96
N ASP A 56 -17.67 -12.20 -2.86
CA ASP A 56 -17.13 -12.70 -1.61
C ASP A 56 -15.82 -11.99 -1.21
N THR A 57 -15.56 -11.98 0.10
CA THR A 57 -14.31 -11.48 0.68
C THR A 57 -13.49 -12.63 1.26
N VAL A 58 -12.21 -12.68 0.91
CA VAL A 58 -11.20 -13.54 1.49
C VAL A 58 -10.32 -12.71 2.42
N TRP A 59 -10.47 -12.95 3.73
CA TRP A 59 -9.67 -12.36 4.79
C TRP A 59 -8.37 -13.12 4.97
N ILE A 60 -7.25 -12.45 4.74
CA ILE A 60 -5.91 -13.05 4.89
C ILE A 60 -5.38 -12.71 6.28
N ARG A 61 -5.08 -13.76 7.05
CA ARG A 61 -4.52 -13.63 8.40
C ARG A 61 -3.07 -13.19 8.35
N GLY A 62 -2.61 -12.49 9.37
CA GLY A 62 -1.24 -12.04 9.52
C GLY A 62 -0.25 -13.20 9.52
N GLY A 63 0.91 -12.98 8.90
CA GLY A 63 1.93 -14.00 8.75
C GLY A 63 2.73 -13.83 7.46
N ILE A 64 3.73 -14.69 7.32
CA ILE A 64 4.60 -14.77 6.14
C ILE A 64 4.08 -15.90 5.25
N TYR A 65 3.83 -15.58 3.98
CA TYR A 65 3.32 -16.48 2.96
C TYR A 65 4.37 -16.67 1.87
N THR A 66 4.87 -17.89 1.72
CA THR A 66 5.77 -18.30 0.65
C THR A 66 5.12 -19.40 -0.19
N ASN A 67 5.42 -19.43 -1.48
CA ASN A 67 4.95 -20.47 -2.40
C ASN A 67 5.81 -20.49 -3.67
N ASP A 68 5.89 -21.66 -4.30
CA ASP A 68 6.48 -21.89 -5.62
C ASP A 68 5.39 -22.46 -6.53
N TYR A 69 4.63 -21.59 -7.19
CA TYR A 69 3.54 -22.02 -8.07
C TYR A 69 4.07 -22.67 -9.36
N ASP A 70 5.01 -22.01 -10.03
CA ASP A 70 5.71 -22.53 -11.19
C ASP A 70 7.16 -21.99 -11.29
N ALA A 71 7.81 -22.18 -12.43
CA ALA A 71 9.19 -21.75 -12.64
C ALA A 71 9.39 -20.21 -12.54
N GLN A 72 8.35 -19.41 -12.79
CA GLN A 72 8.42 -17.94 -12.84
C GLN A 72 7.58 -17.25 -11.76
N THR A 73 6.63 -17.95 -11.16
CA THR A 73 5.59 -17.34 -10.32
C THR A 73 5.57 -17.95 -8.92
N SER A 74 5.56 -17.10 -7.89
CA SER A 74 5.34 -17.55 -6.51
C SER A 74 3.85 -17.77 -6.23
N PHE A 75 3.00 -16.79 -6.53
CA PHE A 75 1.54 -16.91 -6.39
C PHE A 75 0.80 -16.50 -7.67
N ASN A 76 -0.07 -17.37 -8.18
CA ASN A 76 -0.84 -17.12 -9.40
C ASN A 76 -2.33 -17.01 -9.09
N CYS A 77 -2.90 -15.83 -9.31
CA CYS A 77 -4.31 -15.56 -9.06
C CYS A 77 -5.19 -15.97 -10.25
N LYS A 78 -6.25 -16.73 -9.99
CA LYS A 78 -7.19 -17.25 -10.99
C LYS A 78 -8.66 -16.93 -10.65
N THR A 79 -8.89 -15.92 -9.81
CA THR A 79 -10.23 -15.55 -9.38
C THR A 79 -10.93 -14.64 -10.38
N ASN A 80 -12.23 -14.85 -10.55
CA ASN A 80 -13.05 -14.11 -11.51
C ASN A 80 -14.32 -13.63 -10.81
N GLY A 81 -14.35 -12.35 -10.45
CA GLY A 81 -15.55 -11.67 -9.98
C GLY A 81 -16.40 -11.14 -11.13
N THR A 82 -17.27 -10.18 -10.83
CA THR A 82 -17.99 -9.39 -11.84
C THR A 82 -17.91 -7.90 -11.52
N LEU A 83 -18.31 -7.05 -12.47
CA LEU A 83 -18.33 -5.58 -12.30
C LEU A 83 -19.05 -5.13 -11.01
N ASN A 84 -20.16 -5.80 -10.67
CA ASN A 84 -20.99 -5.46 -9.51
C ASN A 84 -20.72 -6.36 -8.29
N ALA A 85 -19.86 -7.36 -8.43
CA ALA A 85 -19.54 -8.33 -7.37
C ALA A 85 -18.09 -8.80 -7.53
N PRO A 86 -17.09 -7.94 -7.22
CA PRO A 86 -15.69 -8.32 -7.27
C PRO A 86 -15.36 -9.32 -6.15
N ILE A 87 -14.28 -10.10 -6.33
CA ILE A 87 -13.71 -10.91 -5.25
C ILE A 87 -12.62 -10.08 -4.56
N ILE A 88 -12.67 -9.99 -3.24
CA ILE A 88 -11.77 -9.13 -2.46
C ILE A 88 -10.82 -9.98 -1.62
N PHE A 89 -9.52 -9.80 -1.79
CA PHE A 89 -8.47 -10.34 -0.90
C PHE A 89 -7.96 -9.22 -0.01
N LYS A 90 -8.26 -9.29 1.29
CA LYS A 90 -7.97 -8.21 2.23
C LYS A 90 -7.32 -8.74 3.50
N ASN A 91 -6.36 -8.00 4.06
CA ASN A 91 -5.82 -8.35 5.37
C ASN A 91 -6.91 -8.29 6.47
N TYR A 92 -6.89 -9.24 7.39
CA TYR A 92 -7.87 -9.32 8.47
C TYR A 92 -7.53 -8.32 9.59
N ASN A 93 -8.44 -7.40 9.92
CA ASN A 93 -8.31 -6.48 11.07
C ASN A 93 -6.97 -5.72 11.17
N GLY A 94 -6.40 -5.31 10.04
CA GLY A 94 -5.13 -4.59 10.06
C GLY A 94 -3.91 -5.48 10.37
N GLU A 95 -4.09 -6.81 10.46
CA GLU A 95 -2.98 -7.76 10.60
C GLU A 95 -2.00 -7.61 9.42
N ARG A 96 -0.70 -7.78 9.69
CA ARG A 96 0.36 -7.68 8.69
C ARG A 96 0.47 -8.97 7.89
N VAL A 97 0.14 -8.91 6.60
CA VAL A 97 0.23 -10.03 5.66
C VAL A 97 1.45 -9.82 4.77
N LEU A 98 2.50 -10.60 4.97
CA LEU A 98 3.73 -10.53 4.19
C LEU A 98 3.75 -11.66 3.16
N ILE A 99 3.63 -11.31 1.88
CA ILE A 99 3.73 -12.23 0.74
C ILE A 99 5.17 -12.17 0.24
N ASP A 100 5.94 -13.20 0.57
CA ASP A 100 7.36 -13.28 0.31
C ASP A 100 7.61 -14.28 -0.84
N GLY A 101 8.03 -13.74 -1.99
CA GLY A 101 8.22 -14.54 -3.20
C GLY A 101 9.46 -14.11 -3.96
N ALA A 102 10.35 -15.09 -4.15
CA ALA A 102 11.65 -14.92 -4.79
C ALA A 102 11.65 -15.24 -6.30
N LYS A 103 10.50 -15.57 -6.89
CA LYS A 103 10.38 -15.81 -8.34
C LYS A 103 10.20 -14.50 -9.11
N SER A 104 10.26 -14.54 -10.44
CA SER A 104 10.09 -13.38 -11.31
C SER A 104 8.82 -12.58 -10.99
N TYR A 105 7.72 -13.27 -10.68
CA TYR A 105 6.47 -12.67 -10.24
C TYR A 105 6.14 -13.18 -8.83
N THR A 106 6.16 -12.28 -7.85
CA THR A 106 5.69 -12.64 -6.49
C THR A 106 4.18 -12.89 -6.53
N ILE A 107 3.42 -11.97 -7.14
CA ILE A 107 1.99 -12.15 -7.45
C ILE A 107 1.78 -11.94 -8.94
N PHE A 108 1.12 -12.89 -9.60
CA PHE A 108 0.70 -12.78 -10.99
C PHE A 108 -0.83 -12.79 -11.12
N ALA A 109 -1.37 -11.75 -11.77
CA ALA A 109 -2.77 -11.68 -12.18
C ALA A 109 -2.84 -11.72 -13.72
N GLY A 110 -3.04 -12.93 -14.25
CA GLY A 110 -2.98 -13.22 -15.68
C GLY A 110 -4.27 -12.90 -16.45
N LEU A 111 -4.16 -12.31 -17.65
CA LEU A 111 -5.27 -12.16 -18.59
C LEU A 111 -5.95 -13.51 -18.85
N GLY A 112 -7.28 -13.54 -18.83
CA GLY A 112 -8.08 -14.76 -19.03
C GLY A 112 -8.15 -15.70 -17.83
N ASN A 113 -7.24 -15.54 -16.85
CA ASN A 113 -7.23 -16.32 -15.62
C ASN A 113 -7.84 -15.55 -14.45
N CYS A 114 -7.61 -14.24 -14.38
CA CYS A 114 -8.09 -13.37 -13.31
C CYS A 114 -8.87 -12.18 -13.89
N SER A 115 -9.93 -11.76 -13.19
CA SER A 115 -10.68 -10.54 -13.49
C SER A 115 -11.51 -10.10 -12.28
N TYR A 116 -11.84 -8.80 -12.21
CA TYR A 116 -12.69 -8.22 -11.14
C TYR A 116 -12.26 -8.68 -9.73
N THR A 117 -10.95 -8.64 -9.49
CA THR A 117 -10.33 -9.08 -8.22
C THR A 117 -9.59 -7.91 -7.60
N TRP A 118 -9.79 -7.70 -6.30
CA TRP A 118 -9.18 -6.61 -5.55
C TRP A 118 -8.21 -7.17 -4.52
N PHE A 119 -6.98 -6.67 -4.51
CA PHE A 119 -5.97 -6.95 -3.49
C PHE A 119 -5.86 -5.73 -2.58
N TRP A 120 -6.03 -5.91 -1.27
CA TRP A 120 -6.15 -4.82 -0.32
C TRP A 120 -5.29 -5.04 0.92
N GLY A 121 -4.36 -4.12 1.18
CA GLY A 121 -3.66 -4.04 2.45
C GLY A 121 -2.64 -5.17 2.67
N LEU A 122 -2.11 -5.73 1.58
CA LEU A 122 -1.11 -6.79 1.62
C LEU A 122 0.28 -6.20 1.37
N GLU A 123 1.30 -6.83 1.96
CA GLU A 123 2.70 -6.46 1.81
C GLU A 123 3.39 -7.50 0.92
N VAL A 124 4.13 -7.05 -0.10
CA VAL A 124 4.84 -7.90 -1.07
C VAL A 124 6.33 -7.61 -0.97
N ILE A 125 7.11 -8.67 -0.78
CA ILE A 125 8.55 -8.59 -0.60
C ILE A 125 9.26 -9.74 -1.34
N ASN A 126 10.55 -9.57 -1.58
CA ASN A 126 11.48 -10.66 -1.77
C ASN A 126 12.57 -10.61 -0.68
N SER A 127 12.41 -11.38 0.40
CA SER A 127 13.37 -11.37 1.50
C SER A 127 14.72 -12.01 1.13
N SER A 128 14.80 -12.71 -0.01
CA SER A 128 16.01 -13.37 -0.49
C SER A 128 16.92 -12.47 -1.31
N ALA A 129 16.56 -11.19 -1.49
CA ALA A 129 17.35 -10.18 -2.19
C ALA A 129 18.63 -9.80 -1.41
N THR A 130 19.62 -10.72 -1.37
CA THR A 130 20.83 -10.54 -0.55
C THR A 130 21.92 -9.69 -1.21
N ASP A 131 21.82 -9.42 -2.51
CA ASP A 131 22.81 -8.65 -3.27
C ASP A 131 22.13 -7.72 -4.27
N ARG A 132 22.31 -6.41 -4.07
CA ARG A 132 21.74 -5.38 -4.95
C ARG A 132 22.60 -5.04 -6.15
N ASN A 133 23.71 -5.74 -6.41
CA ASN A 133 24.51 -5.58 -7.62
C ASN A 133 24.23 -6.70 -8.66
N HIS A 134 23.12 -7.41 -8.53
CA HIS A 134 22.65 -8.39 -9.53
C HIS A 134 21.14 -8.29 -9.68
N ASP A 135 20.60 -8.94 -10.71
CA ASP A 135 19.16 -9.02 -10.93
C ASP A 135 18.45 -9.52 -9.67
N ILE A 136 17.53 -8.69 -9.17
CA ILE A 136 16.59 -9.08 -8.13
C ILE A 136 15.26 -9.40 -8.79
N LEU A 137 14.63 -10.48 -8.37
CA LEU A 137 13.31 -10.89 -8.85
C LEU A 137 12.20 -10.40 -7.91
N GLY A 138 10.96 -10.60 -8.34
CA GLY A 138 9.77 -10.34 -7.54
C GLY A 138 9.07 -9.04 -7.92
N GLY A 139 7.92 -8.85 -7.28
CA GLY A 139 6.98 -7.78 -7.57
C GLY A 139 5.60 -8.31 -7.96
N ILE A 140 4.71 -7.39 -8.30
CA ILE A 140 3.36 -7.69 -8.77
C ILE A 140 3.32 -7.52 -10.28
N THR A 141 2.85 -8.53 -11.01
CA THR A 141 2.62 -8.44 -12.46
C THR A 141 1.14 -8.66 -12.78
N CYS A 142 0.56 -7.70 -13.47
CA CYS A 142 -0.85 -7.70 -13.87
C CYS A 142 -0.98 -7.57 -15.38
N THR A 143 -1.60 -8.58 -15.99
CA THR A 143 -2.08 -8.55 -17.38
C THR A 143 -3.61 -8.66 -17.44
N ALA A 144 -4.26 -9.02 -16.33
CA ALA A 144 -5.70 -9.13 -16.15
C ALA A 144 -6.45 -7.80 -16.14
N GLU A 145 -7.69 -7.82 -16.63
CA GLU A 145 -8.58 -6.66 -16.69
C GLU A 145 -9.36 -6.46 -15.37
N ASN A 146 -9.70 -5.20 -15.07
CA ASN A 146 -10.55 -4.80 -13.95
C ASN A 146 -10.00 -5.22 -12.56
N ILE A 147 -8.69 -5.15 -12.39
CA ILE A 147 -7.99 -5.45 -11.13
C ILE A 147 -7.80 -4.18 -10.29
N LYS A 148 -7.89 -4.31 -8.97
CA LYS A 148 -7.53 -3.23 -8.05
C LYS A 148 -6.42 -3.65 -7.10
N PHE A 149 -5.43 -2.79 -6.92
CA PHE A 149 -4.41 -2.85 -5.88
C PHE A 149 -4.63 -1.67 -4.94
N ILE A 150 -5.08 -1.95 -3.73
CA ILE A 150 -5.54 -0.94 -2.77
C ILE A 150 -4.66 -1.01 -1.52
N ASN A 151 -4.03 0.10 -1.16
CA ASN A 151 -3.23 0.22 0.06
C ASN A 151 -2.18 -0.90 0.21
N MET A 152 -1.63 -1.36 -0.92
CA MET A 152 -0.58 -2.38 -0.93
C MET A 152 0.73 -1.77 -0.49
N ILE A 153 1.60 -2.58 0.12
CA ILE A 153 3.00 -2.22 0.37
C ILE A 153 3.85 -3.13 -0.50
N VAL A 154 4.69 -2.59 -1.37
CA VAL A 154 5.56 -3.38 -2.25
C VAL A 154 6.98 -2.88 -2.10
N HIS A 155 7.88 -3.75 -1.63
CA HIS A 155 9.24 -3.32 -1.38
C HIS A 155 10.27 -4.43 -1.49
N ASP A 156 11.52 -4.02 -1.70
CA ASP A 156 12.67 -4.94 -1.77
C ASP A 156 12.51 -6.04 -2.83
N THR A 157 11.83 -5.71 -3.93
CA THR A 157 11.64 -6.57 -5.11
C THR A 157 12.33 -6.00 -6.35
N GLY A 158 12.46 -6.81 -7.41
CA GLY A 158 13.04 -6.39 -8.68
C GLY A 158 12.22 -5.33 -9.42
N SER A 159 10.91 -5.54 -9.51
CA SER A 159 9.94 -4.52 -9.94
C SER A 159 8.88 -4.33 -8.87
N GLY A 160 8.19 -3.19 -8.88
CA GLY A 160 7.14 -2.89 -7.92
C GLY A 160 5.81 -3.45 -8.42
N ILE A 161 5.00 -2.60 -9.05
CA ILE A 161 3.73 -3.00 -9.68
C ILE A 161 3.79 -2.79 -11.19
N ASP A 162 3.78 -3.89 -11.93
CA ASP A 162 3.81 -3.91 -13.38
C ASP A 162 2.40 -4.16 -13.92
N ALA A 163 1.74 -3.11 -14.40
CA ALA A 163 0.43 -3.20 -15.04
C ALA A 163 0.58 -3.08 -16.56
N TRP A 164 0.59 -4.21 -17.24
CA TRP A 164 0.84 -4.33 -18.67
C TRP A 164 -0.32 -3.87 -19.53
N LYS A 165 -0.07 -3.75 -20.84
CA LYS A 165 -1.01 -3.18 -21.82
C LYS A 165 -2.43 -3.77 -21.75
N THR A 166 -2.54 -5.08 -21.52
CA THR A 166 -3.83 -5.80 -21.48
C THR A 166 -4.58 -5.63 -20.16
N ALA A 167 -3.95 -5.11 -19.11
CA ALA A 167 -4.57 -4.91 -17.81
C ALA A 167 -5.46 -3.65 -17.80
N LYS A 168 -6.54 -3.68 -18.59
CA LYS A 168 -7.45 -2.55 -18.73
C LYS A 168 -8.19 -2.27 -17.43
N ASN A 169 -8.56 -1.01 -17.21
CA ASN A 169 -9.31 -0.56 -16.03
C ASN A 169 -8.65 -0.93 -14.70
N THR A 170 -7.33 -1.13 -14.67
CA THR A 170 -6.60 -1.33 -13.42
C THR A 170 -6.61 -0.07 -12.58
N GLU A 171 -6.85 -0.24 -11.29
CA GLU A 171 -6.70 0.81 -10.29
C GLU A 171 -5.54 0.46 -9.34
N ILE A 172 -4.57 1.35 -9.24
CA ILE A 172 -3.49 1.29 -8.24
C ILE A 172 -3.70 2.49 -7.32
N TYR A 173 -4.16 2.21 -6.09
CA TYR A 173 -4.62 3.24 -5.17
C TYR A 173 -3.97 3.12 -3.79
N GLY A 174 -3.43 4.21 -3.27
CA GLY A 174 -2.99 4.29 -1.87
C GLY A 174 -1.78 3.40 -1.53
N CYS A 175 -1.09 2.85 -2.53
CA CYS A 175 0.02 1.92 -2.32
C CYS A 175 1.30 2.66 -1.87
N ILE A 176 2.13 1.98 -1.09
CA ILE A 176 3.48 2.41 -0.71
C ILE A 176 4.48 1.51 -1.43
N ILE A 177 5.36 2.09 -2.25
CA ILE A 177 6.28 1.33 -3.10
C ILE A 177 7.71 1.87 -2.93
N TYR A 178 8.63 1.04 -2.48
CA TYR A 178 9.99 1.49 -2.17
C TYR A 178 11.07 0.42 -2.29
N HIS A 179 12.33 0.84 -2.39
CA HIS A 179 13.48 -0.08 -2.53
C HIS A 179 13.36 -1.06 -3.70
N ILE A 180 12.74 -0.60 -4.78
CA ILE A 180 12.50 -1.40 -5.97
C ILE A 180 13.69 -1.36 -6.90
N GLY A 181 14.11 -2.53 -7.35
CA GLY A 181 15.18 -2.75 -8.31
C GLY A 181 16.53 -3.07 -7.66
N ASN A 182 17.57 -2.90 -8.46
CA ASN A 182 18.94 -3.29 -8.16
C ASN A 182 19.89 -2.49 -9.06
N ASN A 183 21.18 -2.66 -8.85
CA ASN A 183 22.23 -2.23 -9.75
C ASN A 183 22.55 -3.35 -10.74
N LEU A 184 22.76 -3.01 -12.02
CA LEU A 184 23.31 -3.93 -13.02
C LEU A 184 24.59 -3.34 -13.62
N LEU A 185 25.52 -4.23 -13.96
CA LEU A 185 26.73 -3.84 -14.66
C LEU A 185 26.40 -3.63 -16.14
N ASN A 186 26.49 -2.39 -16.59
CA ASN A 186 26.38 -2.04 -18.00
C ASN A 186 27.76 -1.55 -18.47
N GLY A 187 28.53 -2.38 -19.17
CA GLY A 187 29.92 -2.05 -19.50
C GLY A 187 30.81 -1.96 -18.24
N THR A 188 31.39 -0.79 -17.97
CA THR A 188 32.24 -0.53 -16.79
C THR A 188 31.51 0.14 -15.62
N ASN A 189 30.24 0.52 -15.75
CA ASN A 189 29.51 1.24 -14.71
C ASN A 189 28.32 0.43 -14.23
N TRP A 190 28.06 0.56 -12.94
CA TRP A 190 26.88 0.02 -12.30
C TRP A 190 25.73 1.03 -12.41
N GLU A 191 24.57 0.54 -12.80
CA GLU A 191 23.37 1.33 -13.09
C GLU A 191 22.22 0.91 -12.22
N GLY A 192 21.50 1.87 -11.62
CA GLY A 192 20.23 1.59 -10.99
C GLY A 192 19.15 1.22 -12.02
N HIS A 193 18.57 0.03 -11.88
CA HIS A 193 17.48 -0.53 -12.65
C HIS A 193 16.22 -0.73 -11.79
N GLY A 194 15.13 -1.18 -12.42
CA GLY A 194 13.85 -1.42 -11.77
C GLY A 194 12.89 -0.23 -11.86
N HIS A 195 11.61 -0.54 -11.62
CA HIS A 195 10.50 0.38 -11.81
C HIS A 195 9.55 0.26 -10.61
N GLY A 196 9.37 1.33 -9.83
CA GLY A 196 8.37 1.35 -8.76
C GLY A 196 6.99 1.00 -9.31
N MET A 197 6.62 1.60 -10.44
CA MET A 197 5.52 1.11 -11.27
C MET A 197 5.94 1.10 -12.73
N TYR A 198 5.72 -0.03 -13.41
CA TYR A 198 5.81 -0.11 -14.86
C TYR A 198 4.42 -0.22 -15.46
N LEU A 199 4.06 0.77 -16.27
CA LEU A 199 2.70 0.95 -16.74
C LEU A 199 2.66 0.99 -18.26
N GLN A 200 1.80 0.15 -18.82
CA GLN A 200 1.36 0.20 -20.20
C GLN A 200 -0.15 0.15 -20.21
N ASN A 201 -0.77 0.80 -21.17
CA ASN A 201 -2.20 0.69 -21.39
C ASN A 201 -2.48 0.83 -22.87
N ASP A 202 -3.47 0.10 -23.36
CA ASP A 202 -4.00 0.38 -24.69
C ASP A 202 -4.86 1.67 -24.66
N THR A 203 -5.48 1.99 -25.78
CA THR A 203 -6.38 3.14 -25.89
C THR A 203 -7.84 2.77 -25.58
N PHE A 204 -8.09 1.64 -24.90
CA PHE A 204 -9.41 1.14 -24.52
C PHE A 204 -9.51 0.95 -22.99
N GLY A 205 -10.40 1.68 -22.33
CA GLY A 205 -10.45 1.73 -20.86
C GLY A 205 -9.35 2.63 -20.27
N THR A 206 -9.39 2.83 -18.95
CA THR A 206 -8.54 3.83 -18.28
C THR A 206 -7.87 3.24 -17.04
N LYS A 207 -6.54 3.42 -16.91
CA LYS A 207 -5.85 3.07 -15.67
C LYS A 207 -5.85 4.23 -14.68
N LEU A 208 -6.26 3.94 -13.45
CA LEU A 208 -6.33 4.92 -12.37
C LEU A 208 -5.14 4.72 -11.44
N ILE A 209 -4.23 5.69 -11.42
CA ILE A 209 -2.99 5.65 -10.62
C ILE A 209 -3.07 6.78 -9.60
N HIS A 210 -3.68 6.48 -8.45
CA HIS A 210 -4.15 7.52 -7.54
C HIS A 210 -3.58 7.36 -6.14
N ASN A 211 -3.17 8.47 -5.52
CA ASN A 211 -2.85 8.54 -4.10
C ASN A 211 -1.72 7.61 -3.63
N ASN A 212 -0.79 7.21 -4.51
CA ASN A 212 0.29 6.30 -4.16
C ASN A 212 1.55 7.05 -3.69
N ILE A 213 2.39 6.37 -2.91
CA ILE A 213 3.69 6.87 -2.45
C ILE A 213 4.77 5.98 -3.07
N VAL A 214 5.68 6.57 -3.85
CA VAL A 214 6.79 5.83 -4.50
C VAL A 214 8.11 6.50 -4.17
N PHE A 215 9.04 5.79 -3.54
CA PHE A 215 10.30 6.41 -3.10
C PHE A 215 11.49 5.47 -3.01
N ASN A 216 12.69 6.06 -2.96
CA ASN A 216 13.97 5.34 -2.82
C ASN A 216 14.08 4.13 -3.77
N THR A 217 13.67 4.29 -5.03
CA THR A 217 13.86 3.25 -6.05
C THR A 217 15.33 3.20 -6.48
N PHE A 218 15.79 2.08 -7.04
CA PHE A 218 17.09 2.00 -7.72
C PHE A 218 17.01 2.63 -9.12
N GLY A 219 15.90 2.43 -9.82
CA GLY A 219 15.62 3.01 -11.14
C GLY A 219 14.54 4.09 -11.10
N ASN A 220 13.44 3.87 -11.81
CA ASN A 220 12.35 4.84 -11.96
C ASN A 220 11.27 4.69 -10.87
N GLY A 221 10.63 5.79 -10.48
CA GLY A 221 9.41 5.81 -9.67
C GLY A 221 8.21 5.28 -10.46
N ILE A 222 7.55 6.14 -11.24
CA ILE A 222 6.49 5.75 -12.17
C ILE A 222 7.02 5.81 -13.60
N LYS A 223 6.99 4.68 -14.29
CA LYS A 223 7.41 4.54 -15.68
C LYS A 223 6.23 4.13 -16.56
N ILE A 224 5.75 5.04 -17.39
CA ILE A 224 4.88 4.72 -18.53
C ILE A 224 5.76 4.60 -19.76
N TRP A 225 5.86 3.39 -20.29
CA TRP A 225 6.71 3.08 -21.44
C TRP A 225 6.26 1.79 -22.13
N GLN A 226 6.48 1.70 -23.43
CA GLN A 226 6.37 0.45 -24.19
C GLN A 226 7.60 0.23 -25.05
N THR A 227 8.03 -1.01 -25.23
CA THR A 227 9.17 -1.34 -26.09
C THR A 227 8.80 -1.43 -27.57
N THR A 228 7.53 -1.65 -27.89
CA THR A 228 7.04 -1.77 -29.27
C THR A 228 6.56 -0.44 -29.85
N THR A 229 6.84 -0.20 -31.12
CA THR A 229 6.37 0.97 -31.90
C THR A 229 5.12 0.64 -32.74
N THR A 230 4.36 -0.38 -32.37
CA THR A 230 3.27 -0.90 -33.20
C THR A 230 1.91 -0.21 -32.97
N ALA A 231 1.72 0.45 -31.82
CA ALA A 231 0.50 1.21 -31.51
C ALA A 231 0.76 2.26 -30.43
N PRO A 232 -0.03 3.34 -30.33
CA PRO A 232 0.02 4.27 -29.20
C PRO A 232 -0.37 3.62 -27.88
N ILE A 233 0.11 4.19 -26.78
CA ILE A 233 -0.32 3.89 -25.40
C ILE A 233 -0.96 5.14 -24.81
N GLY A 234 -1.88 4.97 -23.86
CA GLY A 234 -2.63 6.12 -23.35
C GLY A 234 -3.71 5.80 -22.33
N ASN A 235 -4.65 6.73 -22.15
CA ASN A 235 -5.77 6.63 -21.21
C ASN A 235 -5.32 6.35 -19.77
N PHE A 236 -4.46 7.22 -19.25
CA PHE A 236 -4.04 7.18 -17.85
C PHE A 236 -4.67 8.35 -17.10
N ASP A 237 -5.14 8.09 -15.88
CA ASP A 237 -5.53 9.12 -14.93
C ASP A 237 -4.67 9.02 -13.67
N ILE A 238 -3.72 9.93 -13.54
CA ILE A 238 -2.62 9.90 -12.56
C ILE A 238 -2.79 11.09 -11.61
N ARG A 239 -3.18 10.82 -10.37
CA ARG A 239 -3.53 11.89 -9.42
C ARG A 239 -3.01 11.67 -8.01
N ASN A 240 -2.68 12.75 -7.31
CA ASN A 240 -2.39 12.71 -5.88
C ASN A 240 -1.23 11.79 -5.51
N ASN A 241 -0.35 11.42 -6.45
CA ASN A 241 0.78 10.55 -6.15
C ASN A 241 1.94 11.37 -5.58
N ILE A 242 2.67 10.76 -4.66
CA ILE A 242 3.81 11.33 -3.97
C ILE A 242 5.04 10.55 -4.44
N LEU A 243 5.98 11.21 -5.12
CA LEU A 243 7.17 10.56 -5.65
C LEU A 243 8.43 11.31 -5.21
N PHE A 244 9.33 10.63 -4.51
CA PHE A 244 10.55 11.28 -4.06
C PHE A 244 11.74 10.33 -4.08
N ASN A 245 12.94 10.90 -4.16
CA ASN A 245 14.18 10.11 -4.12
C ASN A 245 14.27 9.01 -5.19
N GLY A 246 13.64 9.20 -6.36
CA GLY A 246 13.76 8.24 -7.46
C GLY A 246 15.24 7.99 -7.83
N GLY A 247 15.68 6.74 -7.76
CA GLY A 247 17.05 6.34 -8.08
C GLY A 247 18.07 6.49 -6.94
N SER A 248 17.67 7.00 -5.78
CA SER A 248 18.62 7.28 -4.70
C SER A 248 19.15 6.03 -3.99
N ALA A 249 18.54 4.87 -4.21
CA ALA A 249 18.94 3.61 -3.57
C ALA A 249 20.05 2.86 -4.34
N SER A 250 20.48 3.39 -5.50
CA SER A 250 21.56 2.83 -6.29
C SER A 250 22.94 3.25 -5.78
N GLU A 251 23.85 2.26 -5.61
CA GLU A 251 25.21 2.45 -5.06
C GLU A 251 26.09 3.29 -5.99
N ASN A 252 25.74 3.35 -7.27
CA ASN A 252 26.43 4.13 -8.28
C ASN A 252 25.45 5.08 -8.93
N LEU A 253 25.86 6.34 -9.09
CA LEU A 253 25.00 7.47 -9.49
C LEU A 253 24.61 7.48 -10.98
N GLY A 254 24.50 6.28 -11.58
CA GLY A 254 24.10 5.99 -12.96
C GLY A 254 25.27 5.93 -13.96
N GLY A 255 25.60 4.73 -14.44
CA GLY A 255 25.64 4.35 -15.86
C GLY A 255 26.72 4.75 -16.85
N VAL A 256 27.00 3.83 -17.78
CA VAL A 256 28.02 4.00 -18.84
C VAL A 256 27.48 4.82 -19.98
N GLY A 257 28.25 5.84 -20.36
CA GLY A 257 28.11 6.52 -21.65
C GLY A 257 26.90 7.44 -21.76
N ASN A 258 26.07 7.56 -20.73
CA ASN A 258 25.03 8.58 -20.66
C ASN A 258 24.91 9.17 -19.25
N ASN A 259 24.68 10.48 -19.22
CA ASN A 259 24.24 11.29 -18.09
C ASN A 259 22.81 10.90 -17.63
N SER A 260 22.47 9.60 -17.60
CA SER A 260 21.11 9.08 -17.45
C SER A 260 20.55 9.45 -16.09
N ARG A 261 19.59 10.37 -16.12
CA ARG A 261 18.83 10.83 -14.95
C ARG A 261 17.89 9.72 -14.51
N THR A 262 17.83 9.41 -13.22
CA THR A 262 16.72 8.61 -12.66
C THR A 262 15.46 9.49 -12.64
N HIS A 263 14.28 8.88 -12.55
CA HIS A 263 13.03 9.63 -12.72
C HIS A 263 12.07 9.35 -11.58
N ASN A 264 11.44 10.39 -11.07
CA ASN A 264 10.17 10.26 -10.36
C ASN A 264 9.11 9.87 -11.40
N PHE A 265 8.93 10.71 -12.43
CA PHE A 265 8.08 10.42 -13.57
C PHE A 265 8.89 10.18 -14.84
N PHE A 266 8.71 9.01 -15.44
CA PHE A 266 9.12 8.72 -16.82
C PHE A 266 7.87 8.37 -17.62
N VAL A 267 7.17 9.39 -18.11
CA VAL A 267 5.91 9.24 -18.83
C VAL A 267 6.12 9.55 -20.31
N LEU A 268 6.44 8.52 -21.08
CA LEU A 268 6.84 8.65 -22.48
C LEU A 268 6.15 7.59 -23.35
N SER A 269 6.21 7.78 -24.66
CA SER A 269 5.91 6.75 -25.65
C SER A 269 7.17 6.33 -26.39
N ASN A 270 7.09 5.34 -27.28
CA ASN A 270 8.25 4.82 -28.00
C ASN A 270 7.98 4.81 -29.51
N GLY A 271 8.39 5.89 -30.18
CA GLY A 271 8.37 6.03 -31.63
C GLY A 271 7.59 7.25 -32.13
N PRO A 272 8.04 7.89 -33.22
CA PRO A 272 7.51 9.18 -33.70
C PRO A 272 6.05 9.12 -34.15
N ASN A 273 5.53 7.93 -34.46
CA ASN A 273 4.14 7.72 -34.91
C ASN A 273 3.20 7.23 -33.80
N ASN A 274 3.70 7.05 -32.57
CA ASN A 274 2.94 6.51 -31.45
C ASN A 274 3.06 7.45 -30.25
N PRO A 275 2.46 8.66 -30.28
CA PRO A 275 2.49 9.54 -29.13
C PRO A 275 1.76 8.90 -27.93
N LEU A 276 2.08 9.36 -26.73
CA LEU A 276 1.27 9.07 -25.56
C LEU A 276 -0.07 9.82 -25.70
N VAL A 277 -1.20 9.14 -25.52
CA VAL A 277 -2.52 9.75 -25.79
C VAL A 277 -3.43 9.78 -24.55
N ASN A 278 -4.28 10.81 -24.43
CA ASN A 278 -5.34 10.91 -23.41
C ASN A 278 -4.85 10.63 -21.99
N THR A 279 -3.82 11.36 -21.56
CA THR A 279 -3.23 11.18 -20.23
C THR A 279 -3.53 12.39 -19.37
N VAL A 280 -4.00 12.15 -18.15
CA VAL A 280 -4.28 13.19 -17.15
C VAL A 280 -3.31 13.00 -15.99
N ILE A 281 -2.60 14.07 -15.64
CA ILE A 281 -1.61 14.11 -14.56
C ILE A 281 -1.91 15.33 -13.70
N LYS A 282 -2.51 15.12 -12.53
CA LYS A 282 -2.95 16.22 -11.66
C LYS A 282 -2.61 16.06 -10.20
N HIS A 283 -2.29 17.16 -9.52
CA HIS A 283 -2.10 17.17 -8.07
C HIS A 283 -1.06 16.15 -7.59
N ASN A 284 -0.01 15.89 -8.36
CA ASN A 284 1.08 15.03 -7.92
C ASN A 284 2.17 15.87 -7.25
N TYR A 285 2.85 15.27 -6.27
CA TYR A 285 3.82 15.92 -5.40
C TYR A 285 5.15 15.21 -5.55
N THR A 286 6.20 15.95 -5.93
CA THR A 286 7.53 15.36 -6.03
C THR A 286 8.54 16.07 -5.16
N PHE A 287 9.57 15.33 -4.72
CA PHE A 287 10.70 15.92 -3.99
C PHE A 287 12.02 15.17 -4.25
N ALA A 288 13.11 15.92 -4.32
CA ALA A 288 14.43 15.44 -3.95
C ALA A 288 15.32 16.64 -3.62
N GLY A 289 16.02 16.58 -2.50
CA GLY A 289 16.99 17.58 -2.10
C GLY A 289 18.42 17.22 -2.48
N LEU A 290 19.36 18.04 -2.03
CA LEU A 290 20.81 17.85 -2.26
C LEU A 290 21.38 16.57 -1.63
N ASN A 291 20.66 15.99 -0.66
CA ASN A 291 21.00 14.69 -0.07
C ASN A 291 20.77 13.53 -1.04
N SER A 292 20.06 13.76 -2.15
CA SER A 292 20.03 12.83 -3.27
C SER A 292 21.23 13.13 -4.17
N PRO A 293 22.17 12.18 -4.32
CA PRO A 293 23.43 12.43 -5.02
C PRO A 293 23.28 12.78 -6.51
N ARG A 294 22.10 12.51 -7.12
CA ARG A 294 21.67 13.10 -8.38
C ARG A 294 20.14 13.27 -8.36
N PRO A 295 19.60 14.51 -8.42
CA PRO A 295 18.15 14.70 -8.33
C PRO A 295 17.41 14.01 -9.50
N PRO A 296 16.27 13.36 -9.21
CA PRO A 296 15.44 12.73 -10.22
C PRO A 296 14.75 13.75 -11.13
N VAL A 297 14.20 13.24 -12.21
CA VAL A 297 13.49 14.01 -13.23
C VAL A 297 12.01 13.68 -13.26
N ASN A 298 11.21 14.69 -13.60
CA ASN A 298 9.83 14.54 -14.05
C ASN A 298 9.80 14.74 -15.57
N ALA A 299 9.66 13.66 -16.33
CA ALA A 299 9.69 13.66 -17.79
C ALA A 299 8.32 13.30 -18.36
N PHE A 300 7.78 14.19 -19.20
CA PHE A 300 6.49 14.01 -19.85
C PHE A 300 6.59 14.22 -21.37
N GLY A 301 6.28 13.18 -22.14
CA GLY A 301 6.11 13.26 -23.59
C GLY A 301 7.39 13.48 -24.41
N LEU A 302 8.57 13.22 -23.84
CA LEU A 302 9.85 13.46 -24.53
C LEU A 302 10.00 12.60 -25.79
N ASN A 303 10.71 13.15 -26.78
CA ASN A 303 11.12 12.55 -28.06
C ASN A 303 9.99 12.14 -29.02
N TYR A 304 8.90 11.57 -28.52
CA TYR A 304 7.92 10.84 -29.33
C TYR A 304 6.48 11.36 -29.21
N GLY A 305 6.25 12.32 -28.33
CA GLY A 305 5.10 13.22 -28.40
C GLY A 305 3.93 12.83 -27.52
N VAL A 306 3.00 13.75 -27.40
CA VAL A 306 1.78 13.64 -26.60
C VAL A 306 0.57 14.16 -27.38
N LYS A 307 -0.59 13.53 -27.19
CA LYS A 307 -1.87 13.99 -27.72
C LYS A 307 -2.92 13.99 -26.61
N ASN A 308 -3.57 15.12 -26.39
CA ASN A 308 -4.55 15.30 -25.32
C ASN A 308 -3.96 15.00 -23.93
N LEU A 309 -2.73 15.45 -23.67
CA LEU A 309 -2.16 15.42 -22.31
C LEU A 309 -2.71 16.58 -21.49
N ILE A 310 -3.07 16.32 -20.24
CA ILE A 310 -3.35 17.36 -19.24
C ILE A 310 -2.32 17.21 -18.12
N LEU A 311 -1.49 18.23 -17.93
CA LEU A 311 -0.59 18.36 -16.78
C LEU A 311 -1.05 19.58 -15.99
N ASP A 312 -1.74 19.35 -14.88
CA ASP A 312 -2.46 20.42 -14.19
C ASP A 312 -2.31 20.35 -12.66
N SER A 313 -2.02 21.50 -12.05
CA SER A 313 -2.02 21.66 -10.59
C SER A 313 -1.07 20.70 -9.85
N ASN A 314 0.08 20.35 -10.46
CA ASN A 314 1.10 19.52 -9.82
C ASN A 314 2.14 20.37 -9.08
N TYR A 315 2.70 19.82 -8.00
CA TYR A 315 3.82 20.39 -7.24
C TYR A 315 5.09 19.60 -7.57
N LEU A 316 5.85 20.08 -8.57
CA LEU A 316 6.95 19.33 -9.16
C LEU A 316 8.28 20.00 -8.82
N THR A 317 9.11 19.34 -8.02
CA THR A 317 10.46 19.80 -7.76
C THR A 317 11.48 19.16 -8.69
N CYS A 318 12.73 19.59 -8.57
CA CYS A 318 13.85 19.12 -9.39
C CYS A 318 13.65 19.52 -10.86
N GLN A 319 14.04 18.67 -11.79
CA GLN A 319 13.88 18.99 -13.19
C GLN A 319 12.55 18.51 -13.73
N THR A 320 11.88 19.39 -14.47
CA THR A 320 10.77 19.02 -15.35
C THR A 320 11.20 19.09 -16.81
N ARG A 321 10.95 18.02 -17.53
CA ARG A 321 11.16 17.93 -18.97
C ARG A 321 9.83 17.76 -19.69
N LEU A 322 9.57 18.60 -20.69
CA LEU A 322 8.43 18.48 -21.59
C LEU A 322 8.91 18.26 -23.03
N GLY A 323 8.19 17.44 -23.79
CA GLY A 323 8.50 17.17 -25.20
C GLY A 323 8.35 18.35 -26.16
N PHE A 324 7.94 19.55 -25.73
CA PHE A 324 7.47 20.64 -26.59
C PHE A 324 8.40 21.00 -27.77
N ASN A 325 9.68 21.32 -27.51
CA ASN A 325 10.60 21.82 -28.55
C ASN A 325 11.40 20.75 -29.32
N ASN A 326 11.16 19.46 -29.08
CA ASN A 326 11.95 18.37 -29.71
C ASN A 326 11.10 17.15 -30.07
N THR A 327 9.78 17.31 -30.18
CA THR A 327 8.89 16.19 -30.45
C THR A 327 8.02 16.39 -31.69
N PRO A 328 7.74 15.33 -32.47
CA PRO A 328 6.89 15.43 -33.66
C PRO A 328 5.45 15.86 -33.38
N ILE A 329 4.91 15.53 -32.20
CA ILE A 329 3.50 15.77 -31.84
C ILE A 329 3.43 16.33 -30.42
N PHE A 330 2.97 17.57 -30.27
CA PHE A 330 2.72 18.15 -28.95
C PHE A 330 1.34 18.80 -28.89
N ASN A 331 0.39 18.05 -28.34
CA ASN A 331 -0.93 18.54 -27.97
C ASN A 331 -1.14 18.25 -26.48
N ALA A 332 -0.98 19.30 -25.67
CA ALA A 332 -1.10 19.24 -24.22
C ALA A 332 -1.65 20.55 -23.64
N SER A 333 -2.41 20.45 -22.56
CA SER A 333 -2.74 21.56 -21.66
C SER A 333 -1.83 21.48 -20.43
N ILE A 334 -1.04 22.52 -20.20
CA ILE A 334 -0.06 22.61 -19.11
C ILE A 334 -0.36 23.89 -18.31
N GLN A 335 -1.02 23.77 -17.17
CA GLN A 335 -1.50 24.93 -16.41
C GLN A 335 -1.54 24.68 -14.90
N GLY A 336 -1.53 25.72 -14.07
CA GLY A 336 -1.70 25.62 -12.62
C GLY A 336 -0.59 24.87 -11.88
N ASN A 337 0.46 24.38 -12.58
CA ASN A 337 1.55 23.66 -11.95
C ASN A 337 2.51 24.61 -11.25
N ARG A 338 3.15 24.12 -10.21
CA ARG A 338 4.28 24.77 -9.57
C ARG A 338 5.54 23.98 -9.90
N PHE A 339 6.34 24.53 -10.81
CA PHE A 339 7.64 23.98 -11.19
C PHE A 339 8.72 24.61 -10.33
N ILE A 340 9.28 23.83 -9.42
CA ILE A 340 10.31 24.26 -8.49
C ILE A 340 11.63 23.62 -8.90
N GLY A 341 12.66 24.44 -9.00
CA GLY A 341 14.02 23.97 -9.24
C GLY A 341 14.60 23.28 -8.02
N GLY A 342 15.92 23.35 -7.87
CA GLY A 342 16.63 22.54 -6.88
C GLY A 342 17.47 21.43 -7.45
N ILE A 343 17.77 21.51 -8.76
CA ILE A 343 18.91 20.78 -9.30
C ILE A 343 20.14 21.70 -9.26
N PRO A 344 21.29 21.23 -8.75
CA PRO A 344 22.54 21.94 -8.94
C PRO A 344 22.80 22.20 -10.44
N SER A 345 23.29 23.39 -10.77
CA SER A 345 23.52 23.83 -12.16
C SER A 345 24.42 22.87 -12.96
N VAL A 346 25.34 22.18 -12.29
CA VAL A 346 26.19 21.12 -12.88
C VAL A 346 25.38 19.96 -13.47
N TYR A 347 24.15 19.72 -13.03
CA TYR A 347 23.27 18.66 -13.53
C TYR A 347 22.25 19.15 -14.59
N GLY A 348 22.23 20.45 -14.87
CA GLY A 348 21.47 21.09 -15.94
C GLY A 348 20.46 22.14 -15.47
N TYR A 349 19.47 22.42 -16.32
CA TYR A 349 18.40 23.40 -16.08
C TYR A 349 17.14 22.74 -15.51
N TYR A 350 16.45 23.38 -14.57
CA TYR A 350 15.24 22.78 -13.99
C TYR A 350 14.08 22.66 -14.99
N LEU A 351 14.05 23.46 -16.05
CA LEU A 351 13.14 23.30 -17.19
C LEU A 351 13.92 22.80 -18.40
N TRP A 352 13.35 21.83 -19.12
CA TRP A 352 13.93 21.32 -20.35
C TRP A 352 12.85 21.08 -21.40
N GLY A 353 13.12 21.55 -22.63
CA GLY A 353 12.24 21.39 -23.77
C GLY A 353 11.13 22.44 -23.87
N PHE A 354 11.05 23.40 -22.94
CA PHE A 354 10.11 24.51 -22.94
C PHE A 354 10.63 25.70 -22.11
N ALA A 355 10.08 26.88 -22.35
CA ALA A 355 10.29 28.10 -21.60
C ALA A 355 9.04 28.49 -20.79
N GLN A 356 9.20 29.39 -19.82
CA GLN A 356 8.08 29.88 -19.00
C GLN A 356 6.99 30.55 -19.84
N THR A 357 7.39 31.25 -20.90
CA THR A 357 6.47 31.93 -21.83
C THR A 357 5.61 30.97 -22.65
N ASP A 358 6.01 29.70 -22.77
CA ASP A 358 5.23 28.69 -23.50
C ASP A 358 3.96 28.32 -22.72
N PHE A 359 4.01 28.39 -21.37
CA PHE A 359 2.88 28.05 -20.49
C PHE A 359 2.76 29.03 -19.31
N PRO A 360 2.35 30.28 -19.56
CA PRO A 360 2.36 31.36 -18.56
C PRO A 360 1.40 31.17 -17.38
N GLU A 361 0.46 30.21 -17.46
CA GLU A 361 -0.50 29.89 -16.40
C GLU A 361 0.08 29.01 -15.27
N ASN A 362 1.41 28.81 -15.24
CA ASN A 362 2.11 28.04 -14.22
C ASN A 362 2.98 28.94 -13.36
N GLN A 363 3.29 28.47 -12.15
CA GLN A 363 4.27 29.12 -11.27
C GLN A 363 5.64 28.49 -11.47
N TYR A 364 6.65 29.33 -11.71
CA TYR A 364 8.03 28.90 -11.92
C TYR A 364 8.92 29.45 -10.81
N ILE A 365 9.56 28.57 -10.06
CA ILE A 365 10.43 28.90 -8.94
C ILE A 365 11.81 28.28 -9.22
N PRO A 366 12.77 29.04 -9.78
CA PRO A 366 14.05 28.47 -10.25
C PRO A 366 14.92 27.83 -9.16
N GLU A 367 14.77 28.29 -7.92
CA GLU A 367 15.53 27.84 -6.76
C GLU A 367 14.63 27.13 -5.74
N ILE A 368 15.22 26.29 -4.89
CA ILE A 368 14.50 25.73 -3.74
C ILE A 368 14.10 26.88 -2.80
N PRO A 369 12.83 26.98 -2.36
CA PRO A 369 12.44 27.96 -1.37
C PRO A 369 13.24 27.81 -0.07
N SER A 370 13.66 28.95 0.50
CA SER A 370 14.45 29.00 1.74
C SER A 370 13.63 29.22 3.00
N SER A 371 12.32 29.42 2.87
CA SER A 371 11.40 29.66 4.00
C SER A 371 9.96 29.32 3.64
N GLY A 372 9.15 29.13 4.67
CA GLY A 372 7.73 28.79 4.58
C GLY A 372 7.42 27.32 4.84
N LEU A 373 6.12 27.07 4.98
CA LEU A 373 5.55 25.74 5.15
C LEU A 373 4.46 25.53 4.11
N GLU A 374 4.55 24.43 3.38
CA GLU A 374 3.53 24.00 2.44
C GLU A 374 3.23 22.53 2.66
N TYR A 375 1.96 22.17 2.74
CA TYR A 375 1.56 20.81 3.02
C TYR A 375 0.28 20.43 2.30
N PHE A 376 0.13 19.13 2.09
CA PHE A 376 -1.01 18.55 1.40
C PHE A 376 -1.52 17.34 2.19
N ILE A 377 -2.84 17.28 2.36
CA ILE A 377 -3.54 16.18 3.01
C ILE A 377 -4.34 15.46 1.96
N LEU A 378 -4.11 14.15 1.83
CA LEU A 378 -4.70 13.33 0.79
C LEU A 378 -5.52 12.20 1.44
N PRO A 379 -6.84 12.41 1.66
CA PRO A 379 -7.71 11.42 2.26
C PRO A 379 -7.78 10.13 1.45
N ASN A 380 -7.79 9.01 2.14
CA ASN A 380 -7.92 7.70 1.53
C ASN A 380 -9.39 7.37 1.29
N LYS A 381 -9.78 7.20 0.02
CA LYS A 381 -11.17 6.94 -0.38
C LYS A 381 -11.70 5.59 0.08
N TYR A 382 -10.81 4.62 0.34
CA TYR A 382 -11.17 3.27 0.77
C TYR A 382 -11.11 3.11 2.30
N GLU A 383 -10.34 3.97 2.98
CA GLU A 383 -10.17 4.00 4.43
C GLU A 383 -10.35 5.46 4.93
N PRO A 384 -11.59 5.93 5.16
CA PRO A 384 -11.89 7.36 5.37
C PRO A 384 -11.15 8.04 6.54
N GLU A 385 -10.66 7.27 7.51
CA GLU A 385 -9.92 7.75 8.67
C GLU A 385 -8.40 7.55 8.51
N LYS A 386 -7.94 7.41 7.26
CA LYS A 386 -6.53 7.34 6.86
C LYS A 386 -6.25 8.40 5.80
N SER A 387 -5.12 9.08 5.91
CA SER A 387 -4.68 10.09 4.96
C SER A 387 -3.17 10.06 4.76
N HIS A 388 -2.71 10.43 3.57
CA HIS A 388 -1.31 10.74 3.34
C HIS A 388 -1.08 12.23 3.61
N LEU A 389 0.04 12.55 4.25
CA LEU A 389 0.49 13.91 4.54
C LEU A 389 1.80 14.15 3.78
N VAL A 390 1.84 15.19 2.97
CA VAL A 390 3.06 15.66 2.29
C VAL A 390 3.43 16.98 2.90
N ILE A 391 4.69 17.14 3.32
CA ILE A 391 5.15 18.33 4.03
C ILE A 391 6.42 18.83 3.35
N TYR A 392 6.36 20.06 2.85
CA TYR A 392 7.49 20.88 2.41
C TYR A 392 7.77 21.94 3.48
N ASN A 393 8.72 21.65 4.36
CA ASN A 393 9.15 22.48 5.48
C ASN A 393 10.40 23.28 5.09
N TRP A 394 10.19 24.33 4.29
CA TRP A 394 11.28 25.13 3.73
C TRP A 394 12.07 25.88 4.80
N ASP A 395 11.43 26.22 5.92
CA ASP A 395 12.09 26.79 7.11
C ASP A 395 13.01 25.79 7.84
N SER A 396 13.01 24.51 7.46
CA SER A 396 13.80 23.45 8.09
C SER A 396 13.56 23.34 9.61
N LEU A 397 12.34 23.66 10.07
CA LEU A 397 11.98 23.61 11.49
C LEU A 397 12.01 22.16 12.00
N GLU A 398 12.38 21.97 13.26
CA GLU A 398 12.34 20.66 13.91
C GLU A 398 10.93 20.11 14.05
N THR A 399 9.93 20.98 14.08
CA THR A 399 8.51 20.64 14.20
C THR A 399 7.67 21.65 13.44
N VAL A 400 6.63 21.17 12.76
CA VAL A 400 5.66 22.00 12.03
C VAL A 400 4.26 21.83 12.58
N GLN A 401 3.41 22.84 12.38
CA GLN A 401 1.99 22.80 12.76
C GLN A 401 1.14 22.61 11.52
N ILE A 402 0.32 21.56 11.49
CA ILE A 402 -0.50 21.20 10.33
C ILE A 402 -1.96 21.12 10.73
N ASN A 403 -2.84 21.79 9.99
CA ASN A 403 -4.27 21.66 10.15
C ASN A 403 -4.75 20.36 9.48
N CYS A 404 -5.04 19.36 10.30
CA CYS A 404 -5.39 18.01 9.87
C CYS A 404 -6.90 17.73 9.85
N ASN A 405 -7.76 18.75 9.89
CA ASN A 405 -9.22 18.57 9.89
C ASN A 405 -9.76 17.83 8.65
N GLN A 406 -8.99 17.80 7.55
CA GLN A 406 -9.35 17.08 6.33
C GLN A 406 -9.00 15.58 6.38
N THR A 407 -8.35 15.09 7.43
CA THR A 407 -7.87 13.70 7.50
C THR A 407 -8.97 12.66 7.71
N GLY A 408 -10.18 13.11 8.06
CA GLY A 408 -11.31 12.25 8.45
C GLY A 408 -11.35 11.88 9.94
N LEU A 409 -10.26 12.14 10.68
CA LEU A 409 -10.21 11.97 12.13
C LEU A 409 -11.05 13.03 12.86
N LYS A 410 -11.56 12.65 14.03
CA LYS A 410 -12.35 13.50 14.91
C LYS A 410 -11.60 13.80 16.21
N PRO A 411 -11.85 14.95 16.85
CA PRO A 411 -11.30 15.23 18.18
C PRO A 411 -11.48 14.06 19.16
N GLY A 412 -10.39 13.65 19.81
CA GLY A 412 -10.34 12.51 20.74
C GLY A 412 -10.15 11.13 20.09
N ASP A 413 -10.09 11.04 18.77
CA ASP A 413 -9.65 9.80 18.12
C ASP A 413 -8.17 9.54 18.45
N SER A 414 -7.86 8.30 18.83
CA SER A 414 -6.47 7.84 18.87
C SER A 414 -5.98 7.62 17.43
N TYR A 415 -4.76 8.05 17.13
CA TYR A 415 -4.17 7.91 15.80
C TYR A 415 -2.72 7.42 15.86
N ASP A 416 -2.28 6.82 14.76
CA ASP A 416 -0.87 6.60 14.45
C ASP A 416 -0.46 7.60 13.37
N LEU A 417 0.63 8.34 13.59
CA LEU A 417 1.35 9.10 12.58
C LEU A 417 2.62 8.34 12.22
N ILE A 418 2.73 7.91 10.97
CA ILE A 418 3.72 6.94 10.51
C ILE A 418 4.61 7.61 9.48
N ASN A 419 5.92 7.66 9.73
CA ASN A 419 6.88 8.06 8.70
C ASN A 419 6.99 6.95 7.64
N VAL A 420 6.71 7.28 6.38
CA VAL A 420 6.64 6.25 5.33
C VAL A 420 7.97 5.61 5.00
N MET A 421 9.09 6.27 5.31
CA MET A 421 10.43 5.72 5.08
C MET A 421 10.82 4.62 6.08
N ASP A 422 10.05 4.45 7.15
CA ASP A 422 10.17 3.33 8.07
C ASP A 422 8.80 2.95 8.63
N TYR A 423 7.90 2.58 7.71
CA TYR A 423 6.47 2.40 7.95
C TYR A 423 6.11 1.50 9.15
N GLN A 424 7.00 0.57 9.51
CA GLN A 424 6.76 -0.37 10.60
C GLN A 424 7.36 0.07 11.94
N ALA A 425 8.48 0.80 11.93
CA ALA A 425 9.21 1.12 13.17
C ALA A 425 9.02 2.58 13.63
N ASP A 426 8.79 3.51 12.71
CA ASP A 426 8.62 4.93 13.01
C ASP A 426 7.14 5.30 13.08
N VAL A 427 6.52 4.90 14.20
CA VAL A 427 5.10 5.11 14.49
C VAL A 427 4.98 6.00 15.72
N ILE A 428 4.36 7.17 15.53
CA ILE A 428 4.16 8.18 16.56
C ILE A 428 2.66 8.17 16.94
N PRO A 429 2.29 7.54 18.07
CA PRO A 429 0.90 7.54 18.52
C PRO A 429 0.50 8.93 19.03
N GLY A 430 -0.78 9.26 18.89
CA GLY A 430 -1.32 10.52 19.37
C GLY A 430 -2.83 10.50 19.59
N GLN A 431 -3.32 11.64 20.09
CA GLN A 431 -4.73 11.94 20.31
C GLN A 431 -5.09 13.12 19.45
N PHE A 432 -6.11 12.99 18.59
CA PHE A 432 -6.47 14.04 17.66
C PHE A 432 -7.02 15.26 18.43
N PRO A 433 -6.41 16.45 18.29
CA PRO A 433 -6.71 17.59 19.13
C PRO A 433 -8.04 18.25 18.73
N ALA A 434 -8.63 19.03 19.66
CA ALA A 434 -9.91 19.68 19.46
C ALA A 434 -9.91 20.76 18.36
N ASP A 435 -8.77 21.40 18.12
CA ASP A 435 -8.57 22.38 17.03
C ASP A 435 -8.15 21.73 15.70
N GLY A 436 -7.86 20.41 15.71
CA GLY A 436 -7.36 19.67 14.55
C GLY A 436 -5.94 20.04 14.12
N ILE A 437 -5.18 20.82 14.92
CA ILE A 437 -3.82 21.23 14.60
C ILE A 437 -2.81 20.27 15.23
N LEU A 438 -2.13 19.48 14.41
CA LEU A 438 -1.08 18.55 14.87
C LEU A 438 0.28 19.22 14.83
N LYS A 439 1.08 18.95 15.86
CA LYS A 439 2.52 19.21 15.87
C LYS A 439 3.24 17.99 15.31
N ILE A 440 3.77 18.11 14.10
CA ILE A 440 4.45 17.02 13.41
C ILE A 440 5.96 17.21 13.56
N PRO A 441 6.68 16.29 14.22
CA PRO A 441 8.14 16.31 14.25
C PRO A 441 8.67 16.09 12.83
N MET A 442 9.75 16.81 12.49
CA MET A 442 10.44 16.70 11.20
C MET A 442 11.90 16.25 11.37
N ILE A 443 12.30 15.88 12.58
CA ILE A 443 13.63 15.37 12.93
C ILE A 443 13.48 14.10 13.78
N GLN A 444 14.59 13.40 14.02
CA GLN A 444 14.65 12.18 14.84
C GLN A 444 13.83 11.00 14.28
N HIS A 445 13.75 10.91 12.96
CA HIS A 445 13.09 9.81 12.24
C HIS A 445 14.04 8.67 11.90
N SER A 446 13.52 7.46 11.83
CA SER A 446 14.24 6.28 11.34
C SER A 446 13.96 6.00 9.87
N TYR A 447 14.79 5.13 9.28
CA TYR A 447 14.76 4.80 7.85
C TYR A 447 15.02 3.31 7.66
N ALA A 448 14.10 2.62 7.00
CA ALA A 448 14.33 1.24 6.59
C ALA A 448 15.44 1.20 5.52
N LYS A 449 16.39 0.29 5.66
CA LYS A 449 17.43 0.06 4.64
C LYS A 449 16.94 -0.93 3.59
N PRO A 450 17.30 -0.77 2.31
CA PRO A 450 17.05 -1.82 1.31
C PRO A 450 17.75 -3.12 1.71
N ILE A 451 17.05 -4.25 1.62
CA ILE A 451 17.64 -5.57 1.87
C ILE A 451 18.76 -5.81 0.85
N GLY A 452 19.95 -6.22 1.31
CA GLY A 452 21.10 -6.50 0.44
C GLY A 452 21.82 -5.26 -0.10
N SER A 453 21.48 -4.04 0.35
CA SER A 453 22.22 -2.82 0.03
C SER A 453 23.14 -2.39 1.16
N THR A 454 24.32 -1.89 0.81
CA THR A 454 25.24 -1.25 1.77
C THR A 454 25.08 0.27 1.85
N GLN A 455 24.30 0.85 0.95
CA GLN A 455 24.15 2.29 0.81
C GLN A 455 23.36 2.91 1.97
N ALA A 456 23.76 4.13 2.35
CA ALA A 456 22.97 4.95 3.26
C ALA A 456 21.63 5.34 2.59
N VAL A 457 20.55 5.32 3.38
CA VAL A 457 19.23 5.74 2.89
C VAL A 457 19.23 7.24 2.68
N ALA A 458 18.89 7.69 1.47
CA ALA A 458 18.70 9.10 1.21
C ALA A 458 17.46 9.61 1.95
N SER A 459 17.64 10.57 2.84
CA SER A 459 16.57 11.26 3.57
C SER A 459 16.52 12.72 3.20
N GLN A 460 15.31 13.28 3.28
CA GLN A 460 15.01 14.67 2.96
C GLN A 460 14.53 15.47 4.17
N PHE A 461 14.47 14.84 5.34
CA PHE A 461 14.21 15.54 6.59
C PHE A 461 15.36 16.52 6.93
N PRO A 462 15.07 17.67 7.58
CA PRO A 462 13.73 18.14 7.95
C PRO A 462 12.98 18.89 6.85
N VAL A 463 13.59 19.11 5.67
CA VAL A 463 13.04 19.97 4.60
C VAL A 463 11.80 19.36 3.94
N PHE A 464 11.75 18.04 3.83
CA PHE A 464 10.62 17.33 3.25
C PHE A 464 10.33 16.04 4.02
N GLY A 465 9.05 15.80 4.28
CA GLY A 465 8.57 14.63 4.99
C GLY A 465 7.25 14.12 4.42
N VAL A 466 7.08 12.81 4.43
CA VAL A 466 5.83 12.15 4.02
C VAL A 466 5.40 11.23 5.15
N PHE A 467 4.15 11.40 5.59
CA PHE A 467 3.58 10.61 6.66
C PHE A 467 2.25 9.99 6.24
N ILE A 468 1.90 8.91 6.91
CA ILE A 468 0.54 8.38 6.92
C ILE A 468 -0.03 8.66 8.29
N ILE A 469 -1.18 9.32 8.33
CA ILE A 469 -1.97 9.41 9.55
C ILE A 469 -3.17 8.47 9.41
N ARG A 470 -3.42 7.65 10.42
CA ARG A 470 -4.58 6.75 10.45
C ARG A 470 -5.14 6.65 11.84
N LYS A 471 -6.45 6.41 11.95
CA LYS A 471 -7.05 6.05 13.23
C LYS A 471 -6.41 4.78 13.76
N ASN A 472 -5.95 4.86 15.00
CA ASN A 472 -5.58 3.70 15.78
C ASN A 472 -6.86 3.22 16.45
N GLU A 473 -7.66 2.46 15.72
CA GLU A 473 -8.65 1.61 16.37
C GLU A 473 -7.85 0.69 17.28
N SER A 474 -8.13 0.73 18.59
CA SER A 474 -7.51 -0.15 19.56
C SER A 474 -7.55 -1.54 18.97
N GLN A 475 -6.42 -2.01 18.44
CA GLN A 475 -6.40 -3.29 17.78
C GLN A 475 -6.87 -4.25 18.86
N PHE A 476 -8.01 -4.91 18.64
CA PHE A 476 -8.36 -6.05 19.47
C PHE A 476 -7.09 -6.87 19.55
N PRO A 477 -6.54 -7.12 20.75
CA PRO A 477 -5.15 -7.52 20.89
C PRO A 477 -4.85 -8.60 19.87
N ASN A 478 -4.04 -8.24 18.88
CA ASN A 478 -3.37 -9.17 18.00
C ASN A 478 -2.45 -9.97 18.93
N ILE A 479 -2.98 -11.03 19.53
CA ILE A 479 -2.15 -12.11 20.05
C ILE A 479 -1.55 -12.72 18.80
N LEU A 480 -0.47 -12.13 18.29
CA LEU A 480 0.54 -12.65 17.35
C LEU A 480 1.35 -11.49 16.69
N SER A 481 1.83 -10.51 17.46
CA SER A 481 3.10 -9.83 17.16
C SER A 481 3.66 -9.11 18.40
N ASP A 482 4.98 -9.22 18.56
CA ASP A 482 5.86 -8.53 19.54
C ASP A 482 6.08 -9.20 20.90
N GLY A 483 7.15 -10.00 20.95
CA GLY A 483 8.35 -9.59 21.68
C GLY A 483 8.35 -9.57 23.21
N VAL A 484 7.22 -9.81 23.89
CA VAL A 484 7.20 -10.06 25.33
C VAL A 484 7.03 -11.55 25.53
N LYS A 485 7.97 -12.20 26.23
CA LYS A 485 7.77 -13.53 26.81
C LYS A 485 6.56 -13.47 27.77
N LYS A 486 5.35 -13.59 27.25
CA LYS A 486 4.14 -13.81 28.03
C LYS A 486 3.56 -15.15 27.61
N SER A 487 3.71 -16.08 28.54
CA SER A 487 3.18 -17.44 28.54
C SER A 487 1.68 -17.45 28.22
N THR A 488 1.33 -18.23 27.21
CA THR A 488 0.01 -18.28 26.57
C THR A 488 -0.93 -19.21 27.33
N ILE A 489 -1.96 -18.64 27.98
CA ILE A 489 -3.20 -19.37 28.29
C ILE A 489 -4.09 -19.27 27.05
N GLN A 490 -4.48 -20.40 26.47
CA GLN A 490 -5.47 -20.49 25.39
C GLN A 490 -6.81 -20.91 25.97
N ILE A 491 -7.91 -20.36 25.44
CA ILE A 491 -9.26 -20.76 25.83
C ILE A 491 -10.10 -21.00 24.59
N PHE A 492 -10.69 -22.19 24.48
CA PHE A 492 -11.49 -22.57 23.30
C PHE A 492 -12.64 -23.54 23.66
N PRO A 493 -13.73 -23.56 22.87
CA PRO A 493 -14.09 -22.54 21.89
C PRO A 493 -14.43 -21.21 22.60
N ASN A 494 -14.16 -20.08 21.95
CA ASN A 494 -14.57 -18.77 22.44
C ASN A 494 -14.80 -17.82 21.24
N PRO A 495 -16.05 -17.46 20.90
CA PRO A 495 -17.29 -17.71 21.66
C PRO A 495 -17.70 -19.19 21.81
N SER A 496 -18.57 -19.47 22.77
CA SER A 496 -19.10 -20.81 23.10
C SER A 496 -20.52 -20.76 23.68
N ASN A 497 -21.24 -21.87 23.72
CA ASN A 497 -22.50 -22.05 24.46
C ASN A 497 -22.30 -22.25 25.99
N GLY A 498 -21.22 -21.68 26.53
CA GLY A 498 -20.85 -21.79 27.93
C GLY A 498 -19.83 -22.87 28.25
N LYS A 499 -19.45 -23.75 27.30
CA LYS A 499 -18.41 -24.78 27.52
C LYS A 499 -17.06 -24.36 26.96
N PHE A 500 -16.04 -24.30 27.80
CA PHE A 500 -14.69 -23.85 27.41
C PHE A 500 -13.64 -24.85 27.86
N LYS A 501 -12.45 -24.79 27.28
CA LYS A 501 -11.25 -25.48 27.75
C LYS A 501 -10.10 -24.48 27.85
N ILE A 502 -9.51 -24.38 29.03
CA ILE A 502 -8.26 -23.66 29.27
C ILE A 502 -7.10 -24.59 28.91
N ILE A 503 -6.14 -24.13 28.11
CA ILE A 503 -4.84 -24.79 27.91
C ILE A 503 -3.74 -23.82 28.31
N GLY A 504 -2.94 -24.18 29.31
CA GLY A 504 -1.71 -23.52 29.69
C GLY A 504 -0.47 -24.35 29.36
N LYS A 505 0.70 -23.70 29.31
CA LYS A 505 2.00 -24.38 29.22
C LYS A 505 2.52 -24.90 30.56
N GLU A 506 1.90 -24.48 31.67
CA GLU A 506 2.28 -24.78 33.04
C GLU A 506 1.03 -25.11 33.86
N GLN A 507 1.23 -25.62 35.07
CA GLN A 507 0.15 -25.89 36.02
C GLN A 507 -0.67 -24.62 36.30
N ILE A 508 -1.98 -24.75 36.23
CA ILE A 508 -2.93 -23.70 36.60
C ILE A 508 -3.21 -23.85 38.09
N ASP A 509 -3.05 -22.77 38.86
CA ASP A 509 -3.30 -22.76 40.30
C ASP A 509 -4.73 -22.31 40.62
N THR A 510 -5.25 -21.33 39.88
CA THR A 510 -6.56 -20.74 40.14
C THR A 510 -7.14 -20.16 38.85
N TYR A 511 -8.46 -20.22 38.69
CA TYR A 511 -9.15 -19.45 37.67
C TYR A 511 -10.40 -18.79 38.26
N THR A 512 -10.72 -17.59 37.79
CA THR A 512 -11.79 -16.74 38.32
C THR A 512 -12.49 -16.03 37.18
N LEU A 513 -13.82 -16.14 37.12
CA LEU A 513 -14.66 -15.51 36.11
C LEU A 513 -15.32 -14.26 36.69
N TYR A 514 -15.26 -13.16 35.96
CA TYR A 514 -15.92 -11.90 36.27
C TYR A 514 -16.97 -11.56 35.21
N ASP A 515 -18.07 -10.94 35.60
CA ASP A 515 -19.04 -10.38 34.67
C ASP A 515 -18.52 -9.06 34.03
N ASN A 516 -19.29 -8.49 33.10
CA ASN A 516 -18.93 -7.24 32.44
C ASN A 516 -18.96 -5.99 33.33
N LYS A 517 -19.43 -6.11 34.59
CA LYS A 517 -19.41 -5.06 35.61
C LYS A 517 -18.27 -5.25 36.62
N GLY A 518 -17.48 -6.32 36.48
CA GLY A 518 -16.38 -6.65 37.37
C GLY A 518 -16.77 -7.46 38.61
N ASN A 519 -18.02 -7.94 38.72
CA ASN A 519 -18.42 -8.82 39.81
C ASN A 519 -17.90 -10.24 39.56
N GLN A 520 -17.42 -10.90 40.61
CA GLN A 520 -16.97 -12.29 40.50
C GLN A 520 -18.19 -13.23 40.33
N ALA A 521 -18.27 -13.89 39.18
CA ALA A 521 -19.29 -14.87 38.85
C ALA A 521 -18.88 -16.30 39.25
N TYR A 522 -17.59 -16.63 39.20
CA TYR A 522 -17.05 -17.95 39.55
C TYR A 522 -15.59 -17.85 40.01
N SER A 523 -15.14 -18.74 40.90
CA SER A 523 -13.71 -18.88 41.24
C SER A 523 -13.42 -20.30 41.72
N GLU A 524 -12.32 -20.88 41.25
CA GLU A 524 -11.87 -22.19 41.68
C GLU A 524 -10.34 -22.26 41.78
N LYS A 525 -9.88 -22.90 42.85
CA LYS A 525 -8.47 -23.26 43.05
C LYS A 525 -8.27 -24.70 42.59
N VAL A 526 -7.29 -24.90 41.72
CA VAL A 526 -7.04 -26.18 41.06
C VAL A 526 -6.06 -26.97 41.91
N VAL A 527 -6.51 -28.09 42.46
CA VAL A 527 -5.72 -28.91 43.41
C VAL A 527 -4.83 -29.93 42.68
N SER A 528 -5.09 -30.20 41.40
CA SER A 528 -4.30 -31.10 40.56
C SER A 528 -3.20 -30.36 39.79
N SER A 529 -2.15 -31.08 39.38
CA SER A 529 -1.07 -30.55 38.51
C SER A 529 -1.52 -30.35 37.05
N ALA A 530 -2.76 -29.91 36.83
CA ALA A 530 -3.35 -29.79 35.51
C ALA A 530 -2.92 -28.50 34.82
N SER A 531 -2.41 -28.63 33.60
CA SER A 531 -2.18 -27.52 32.67
C SER A 531 -3.36 -27.31 31.72
N THR A 532 -4.40 -28.16 31.80
CA THR A 532 -5.59 -28.10 30.96
C THR A 532 -6.83 -28.33 31.81
N ILE A 533 -7.86 -27.49 31.66
CA ILE A 533 -9.08 -27.52 32.47
C ILE A 533 -10.30 -27.32 31.57
N ASP A 534 -11.29 -28.21 31.69
CA ASP A 534 -12.60 -28.03 31.08
C ASP A 534 -13.49 -27.19 32.01
N LEU A 535 -14.15 -26.19 31.45
CA LEU A 535 -15.06 -25.26 32.12
C LEU A 535 -16.47 -25.43 31.56
N ASP A 536 -17.46 -25.43 32.44
CA ASP A 536 -18.87 -25.40 32.05
C ASP A 536 -19.60 -24.26 32.77
N PHE A 537 -19.89 -23.23 31.99
CA PHE A 537 -20.64 -22.03 32.35
C PHE A 537 -21.94 -21.93 31.55
N SER A 538 -22.46 -23.04 31.02
CA SER A 538 -23.73 -23.06 30.26
C SER A 538 -24.94 -22.53 31.04
N ASN A 539 -24.83 -22.48 32.38
CA ASN A 539 -25.87 -21.92 33.26
C ASN A 539 -25.78 -20.39 33.44
N LEU A 540 -24.74 -19.72 32.94
CA LEU A 540 -24.60 -18.27 33.07
C LEU A 540 -25.39 -17.54 31.97
N PRO A 541 -25.92 -16.33 32.24
CA PRO A 541 -26.55 -15.51 31.23
C PRO A 541 -25.62 -15.25 30.03
N LYS A 542 -26.19 -15.16 28.84
CA LYS A 542 -25.47 -14.77 27.63
C LYS A 542 -24.79 -13.42 27.84
N GLY A 543 -23.57 -13.30 27.35
CA GLY A 543 -22.84 -12.04 27.49
C GLY A 543 -21.33 -12.20 27.52
N ILE A 544 -20.69 -11.09 27.86
CA ILE A 544 -19.24 -10.98 27.95
C ILE A 544 -18.82 -11.17 29.40
N TYR A 545 -17.85 -12.05 29.60
CA TYR A 545 -17.19 -12.31 30.87
C TYR A 545 -15.68 -12.16 30.74
N PHE A 546 -14.97 -12.09 31.86
CA PHE A 546 -13.51 -12.04 31.91
C PHE A 546 -12.99 -13.16 32.80
N LEU A 547 -12.24 -14.10 32.21
CA LEU A 547 -11.59 -15.19 32.93
C LEU A 547 -10.16 -14.82 33.27
N LYS A 548 -9.89 -14.63 34.56
CA LYS A 548 -8.55 -14.52 35.13
C LYS A 548 -8.02 -15.92 35.45
N VAL A 549 -6.86 -16.28 34.93
CA VAL A 549 -6.16 -17.55 35.20
C VAL A 549 -4.82 -17.24 35.83
N GLN A 550 -4.52 -17.88 36.95
CA GLN A 550 -3.29 -17.72 37.71
C GLN A 550 -2.53 -19.04 37.71
N THR A 551 -1.24 -18.95 37.41
CA THR A 551 -0.25 -20.02 37.58
C THR A 551 0.79 -19.55 38.59
N LYS A 552 1.76 -20.42 38.90
CA LYS A 552 2.89 -20.08 39.77
C LYS A 552 3.68 -18.87 39.26
N ASN A 553 3.82 -18.74 37.95
CA ASN A 553 4.74 -17.80 37.33
C ASN A 553 4.06 -16.56 36.72
N TYR A 554 2.74 -16.61 36.47
CA TYR A 554 2.05 -15.50 35.82
C TYR A 554 0.53 -15.51 36.03
N ILE A 555 -0.09 -14.36 35.73
CA ILE A 555 -1.54 -14.18 35.69
C ILE A 555 -1.93 -13.77 34.26
N SER A 556 -2.96 -14.40 33.72
CA SER A 556 -3.59 -14.09 32.44
C SER A 556 -5.04 -13.67 32.66
N THR A 557 -5.56 -12.75 31.86
CA THR A 557 -6.99 -12.39 31.85
C THR A 557 -7.48 -12.43 30.41
N ASN A 558 -8.53 -13.20 30.16
CA ASN A 558 -9.05 -13.47 28.83
C ASN A 558 -10.55 -13.18 28.81
N LYS A 559 -11.03 -12.52 27.76
CA LYS A 559 -12.47 -12.32 27.54
C LYS A 559 -13.11 -13.66 27.18
N LEU A 560 -14.27 -14.00 27.76
CA LEU A 560 -15.13 -15.10 27.33
C LEU A 560 -16.45 -14.56 26.78
N ILE A 561 -16.98 -15.21 25.76
CA ILE A 561 -18.27 -14.88 25.15
C ILE A 561 -19.16 -16.12 25.21
N ILE A 562 -20.27 -16.01 25.95
CA ILE A 562 -21.30 -17.05 26.06
C ILE A 562 -22.46 -16.69 25.10
N LEU A 563 -22.70 -17.56 24.12
CA LEU A 563 -23.74 -17.48 23.09
C LEU A 563 -24.76 -18.64 23.27
N ASP A 564 -25.76 -18.70 22.39
CA ASP A 564 -26.70 -19.82 22.27
C ASP A 564 -26.03 -21.16 21.96
#